data_AF-A0A210RYW7-F1
#
_entry.id   AF-A0A210RYW7-F1
#
_cell.length_a   1.000
_cell.length_b   1.000
_cell.length_c   1.000
_cell.angle_alpha   90.00
_cell.angle_beta   90.00
_cell.angle_gamma   90.00
#
_symmetry.space_group_name_H-M   'P 1'
#
loop_
_entity.id
_entity.type
_entity.pdbx_description
1 polymer ?
#
loop_
_entity_poly.entity_id
_entity_poly.type
_entity_poly.pdbx_seq_one_letter_code
_entity_poly.pdbx_strand_id
1 'polypeptide(L)' 'MPNKFGASAIQVGCSLLLSVMLFACGGFPTTHPDPAKNNSTNYKNDLKDCAQAYPETPDGVYLKSRIACLQLKGWR' A
#
# COMPACT_ATOMS: atom_id res chain seq x y z
N MET A 1 -17.93 -40.58 -21.30
CA MET A 1 -17.67 -39.19 -21.73
C MET A 1 -17.40 -38.37 -20.48
N PRO A 2 -16.15 -37.96 -20.16
CA PRO A 2 -15.89 -37.22 -18.93
C PRO A 2 -16.20 -35.72 -19.11
N ASN A 3 -16.94 -35.19 -18.15
CA ASN A 3 -17.59 -33.88 -18.15
C ASN A 3 -16.56 -32.75 -17.98
N LYS A 4 -16.45 -31.84 -18.96
CA LYS A 4 -15.50 -30.71 -18.97
C LYS A 4 -15.96 -29.47 -18.19
N PHE A 5 -17.08 -29.55 -17.46
CA PHE A 5 -17.67 -28.40 -16.75
C PHE A 5 -16.97 -28.02 -15.43
N GLY A 6 -16.17 -28.90 -14.82
CA GLY A 6 -15.48 -28.63 -13.55
C GLY A 6 -14.17 -27.82 -13.66
N ALA A 7 -13.50 -27.85 -14.81
CA ALA A 7 -12.18 -27.22 -14.96
C ALA A 7 -12.25 -25.71 -15.26
N SER A 8 -13.37 -25.22 -15.80
CA SER A 8 -13.54 -23.81 -16.18
C SER A 8 -13.82 -22.89 -14.99
N ALA A 9 -14.53 -23.38 -13.96
CA ALA A 9 -14.87 -22.58 -12.78
C ALA A 9 -13.64 -22.26 -11.92
N ILE A 10 -12.65 -23.16 -11.85
CA ILE A 10 -11.43 -23.00 -11.05
C ILE A 10 -10.50 -21.93 -11.68
N GLN A 11 -10.42 -21.89 -13.01
CA GLN A 11 -9.60 -20.91 -13.74
C GLN A 11 -10.13 -19.47 -13.60
N VAL A 12 -11.45 -19.29 -13.62
CA VAL A 12 -12.08 -17.97 -13.49
C VAL A 12 -12.01 -17.45 -12.05
N GLY A 13 -12.15 -18.33 -11.06
CA GLY A 13 -12.03 -17.96 -9.64
C GLY A 13 -10.63 -17.49 -9.25
N CYS A 14 -9.58 -18.11 -9.79
CA CYS A 14 -8.19 -17.76 -9.49
C CYS A 14 -7.80 -16.37 -10.02
N SER A 15 -8.25 -16.03 -11.24
CA SER A 15 -7.98 -14.73 -11.87
C SER A 15 -8.68 -13.55 -11.16
N LEU A 16 -9.85 -13.79 -10.54
CA LEU A 16 -10.59 -12.76 -9.81
C LEU A 16 -9.95 -12.44 -8.45
N LEU A 17 -9.30 -13.41 -7.80
CA LEU A 17 -8.60 -13.19 -6.52
C LEU A 17 -7.32 -12.38 -6.70
N LEU A 18 -6.61 -12.59 -7.81
CA LEU A 18 -5.39 -11.84 -8.17
C LEU A 18 -5.68 -10.35 -8.43
N SER A 19 -6.84 -10.03 -9.03
CA SER A 19 -7.19 -8.64 -9.30
C SER A 19 -7.52 -7.85 -8.04
N VAL A 20 -8.12 -8.46 -7.01
CA VAL A 20 -8.43 -7.79 -5.73
C VAL A 20 -7.16 -7.45 -4.94
N MET A 21 -6.12 -8.28 -5.02
CA MET A 21 -4.85 -8.05 -4.30
C MET A 21 -4.05 -6.85 -4.83
N LEU A 22 -4.22 -6.48 -6.10
CA LEU A 22 -3.49 -5.36 -6.72
C LEU A 22 -3.97 -3.98 -6.25
N PHE A 23 -5.24 -3.86 -5.81
CA PHE A 23 -5.79 -2.58 -5.35
C PHE A 23 -5.42 -2.19 -3.92
N ALA A 24 -4.80 -3.09 -3.14
CA ALA A 24 -4.42 -2.83 -1.76
C ALA A 24 -3.12 -2.00 -1.59
N CYS A 25 -2.41 -1.69 -2.68
CA CYS A 25 -1.07 -1.08 -2.64
C CYS A 25 -1.03 0.47 -2.66
N GLY A 26 -2.19 1.15 -2.55
CA GLY A 26 -2.31 2.59 -2.89
C GLY A 26 -2.44 3.59 -1.73
N GLY A 27 -1.82 3.35 -0.56
CA GLY A 27 -2.11 4.16 0.64
C GLY A 27 -1.13 5.28 0.99
N PHE A 28 0.11 5.24 0.49
CA PHE A 28 1.15 6.17 0.92
C PHE A 28 1.15 7.45 0.08
N PRO A 29 1.12 8.64 0.71
CA PRO A 29 1.22 9.90 -0.01
C PRO A 29 2.61 10.01 -0.65
N THR A 30 2.70 10.57 -1.85
CA THR A 30 3.97 10.63 -2.61
C THR A 30 4.35 12.04 -3.06
N THR A 31 3.47 13.02 -2.84
CA THR A 31 3.67 14.40 -3.25
C THR A 31 3.67 15.34 -2.06
N HIS A 32 4.46 16.40 -2.14
CA HIS A 32 4.45 17.46 -1.14
C HIS A 32 4.05 18.80 -1.81
N PRO A 33 3.13 19.59 -1.22
CA PRO A 33 2.69 20.87 -1.79
C PRO A 33 3.82 21.90 -1.88
N ASP A 34 4.74 21.89 -0.93
CA ASP A 34 5.98 22.68 -0.99
C ASP A 34 6.97 22.04 -2.00
N PRO A 35 7.30 22.71 -3.12
CA PRO A 35 8.20 22.18 -4.13
C PRO A 35 9.64 21.98 -3.62
N ALA A 36 10.08 22.75 -2.61
CA ALA A 36 11.39 22.54 -2.00
C ALA A 36 11.47 21.21 -1.25
N LYS A 37 10.32 20.73 -0.75
CA LYS A 37 10.20 19.47 -0.02
C LYS A 37 9.78 18.28 -0.88
N ASN A 38 9.21 18.51 -2.06
CA ASN A 38 8.73 17.48 -2.97
C ASN A 38 9.87 16.77 -3.71
N ASN A 39 10.76 16.10 -2.98
CA ASN A 39 11.89 15.36 -3.52
C ASN A 39 12.10 14.03 -2.79
N SER A 40 12.79 13.10 -3.44
CA SER A 40 12.98 11.73 -2.91
C SER A 40 13.75 11.69 -1.59
N THR A 41 14.70 12.61 -1.39
CA THR A 41 15.51 12.66 -0.18
C THR A 41 14.66 12.99 1.04
N ASN A 42 13.85 14.04 0.95
CA ASN A 42 12.96 14.45 2.03
C ASN A 42 11.87 13.41 2.29
N TYR A 43 11.29 12.84 1.21
CA TYR A 43 10.32 11.75 1.35
C TYR A 43 10.88 10.57 2.14
N LYS A 44 12.09 10.11 1.80
CA LYS A 44 12.73 8.98 2.49
C LYS A 44 13.06 9.29 3.94
N ASN A 45 13.53 10.50 4.23
CA ASN A 45 13.82 10.94 5.59
C ASN A 45 12.55 10.94 6.45
N ASP A 46 11.47 11.53 5.94
CA ASP A 46 10.19 11.58 6.63
C ASP A 46 9.54 10.20 6.78
N LEU A 47 9.64 9.35 5.75
CA LEU A 47 9.17 7.96 5.81
C LEU A 47 9.93 7.16 6.87
N LYS A 48 11.26 7.35 6.96
CA LYS A 48 12.10 6.70 7.97
C LYS A 48 11.72 7.16 9.38
N ASP A 49 11.56 8.47 9.58
CA ASP A 49 11.13 9.04 10.85
C ASP A 49 9.76 8.48 11.30
N CYS A 50 8.79 8.47 10.38
CA CYS A 50 7.49 7.85 10.62
C CYS A 50 7.58 6.34 10.89
N ALA A 51 8.48 5.62 10.24
CA ALA A 51 8.69 4.19 10.49
C ALA A 51 9.34 3.91 11.85
N GLN A 52 10.18 4.81 12.36
CA GLN A 52 10.76 4.71 13.69
C GLN A 52 9.73 5.03 14.78
N ALA A 53 8.86 6.02 14.55
CA ALA A 53 7.78 6.35 15.47
C ALA A 53 6.68 5.27 15.54
N TYR A 54 6.40 4.62 14.40
CA TYR A 54 5.40 3.56 14.27
C TYR A 54 6.07 2.26 13.80
N PRO A 55 6.70 1.50 14.70
CA PRO A 55 7.36 0.25 14.37
C PRO A 55 6.36 -0.78 13.84
N GLU A 56 6.87 -1.77 13.11
CA GLU A 56 6.05 -2.83 12.54
C GLU A 56 5.38 -3.67 13.64
N THR A 57 4.08 -3.89 13.48
CA THR A 57 3.25 -4.67 14.37
C THR A 57 2.52 -5.77 13.58
N PRO A 58 2.26 -6.95 14.18
CA PRO A 58 1.65 -8.08 13.47
C PRO A 58 0.23 -7.82 12.93
N ASP A 59 -0.46 -6.82 13.46
CA ASP A 59 -1.82 -6.43 13.09
C ASP A 59 -1.87 -5.49 11.87
N GLY A 60 -0.72 -5.03 11.35
CA GLY A 60 -0.64 -4.14 10.19
C GLY A 60 -1.16 -2.72 10.42
N VAL A 61 -1.63 -2.39 11.63
CA VAL A 61 -2.19 -1.07 11.97
C VAL A 61 -1.13 0.04 11.89
N TYR A 62 0.13 -0.31 12.10
CA TYR A 62 1.26 0.61 11.94
C TYR A 62 1.33 1.25 10.55
N LEU A 63 0.86 0.59 9.49
CA LEU A 63 0.85 1.16 8.12
C LEU A 63 -0.04 2.40 8.03
N LYS A 64 -1.25 2.34 8.60
CA LYS A 64 -2.17 3.50 8.66
C LYS A 64 -1.55 4.63 9.49
N SER A 65 -0.86 4.29 10.57
CA SER A 65 -0.19 5.26 11.43
C SER A 65 0.98 5.96 10.72
N ARG A 66 1.75 5.23 9.90
CA ARG A 66 2.81 5.81 9.05
C ARG A 66 2.24 6.72 7.97
N ILE A 67 1.14 6.34 7.33
CA ILE A 67 0.43 7.19 6.35
C ILE A 67 -0.04 8.48 7.02
N ALA A 68 -0.68 8.39 8.18
CA ALA A 68 -1.12 9.57 8.94
C ALA A 68 0.07 10.46 9.36
N CYS A 69 1.19 9.87 9.75
CA CYS A 69 2.42 10.61 10.08
C CYS A 69 2.96 11.42 8.89
N LEU A 70 2.99 10.82 7.69
CA LEU A 70 3.40 11.53 6.48
C LEU A 70 2.42 12.66 6.14
N GLN A 71 1.12 12.44 6.32
CA GLN A 71 0.11 13.49 6.13
C GLN A 71 0.30 14.66 7.09
N LEU A 72 0.63 14.40 8.36
CA LEU A 72 0.97 15.45 9.34
C LEU A 72 2.22 16.24 8.95
N LYS A 73 3.16 15.61 8.24
CA LYS A 73 4.34 16.26 7.68
C LYS A 73 4.05 17.04 6.39
N GLY A 74 2.83 16.95 5.86
CA GLY A 74 2.37 17.69 4.67
C GLY A 74 2.36 16.87 3.38
N TRP A 75 2.68 15.57 3.42
CA TRP A 75 2.62 14.70 2.26
C TRP A 75 1.18 14.34 1.90
N ARG A 76 0.87 14.30 0.60
CA ARG A 76 -0.43 13.92 0.03
C ARG A 76 -0.29 13.07 -1.23
#